data_AF-A0A3S0EG87-F1
#
_entry.id   AF-A0A3S0EG87-F1
#
_cell.length_a   1.000
_cell.length_b   1.000
_cell.length_c   1.000
_cell.angle_alpha   90.00
_cell.angle_beta   90.00
_cell.angle_gamma   90.00
#
_symmetry.space_group_name_H-M   'P 1'
#
loop_
_entity.id
_entity.type
_entity.pdbx_description
1 polymer ?
#
loop_
_entity_poly.entity_id
_entity_poly.type
_entity_poly.pdbx_seq_one_letter_code
_entity_poly.pdbx_strand_id
1 'polypeptide(L)'
;MSLADGTCRLAGALMLLWSAALAGVDPAAAQTTVAPSVRMLTDAEVKAKYQNCPNGYYSGPRPGKARYTKDNFLWVVTPEFARKFCMPPQFISPDLKGAEAVAFRIVEDADEETCGWGGRAEVCARMKELRFEIYLPTGLLPKARDLPYYHAANLPSAMLLTQSAREFDASLRRAKAKPRPGALGPFEISQFGLDGIQGERVVWPIVGMHPQIFYEEVFEGINYLALQGSTGFFTNPRMEKLDVRRFVIVVRKLGDTKKSDDRALSEFAHVIELPEAFSDQVRAADKTRGMNVEELGKRALGLHR
;
A
#
# COMPACT_ATOMS: atom_id res chain seq x y z
N MET A 1 74.98 4.60 35.63
CA MET A 1 73.55 4.34 35.39
C MET A 1 72.92 5.66 34.95
N SER A 2 72.49 5.70 33.67
CA SER A 2 71.78 6.76 32.88
C SER A 2 71.62 8.16 33.48
N LEU A 3 72.06 9.30 32.90
CA LEU A 3 72.30 9.76 31.51
C LEU A 3 71.13 9.44 30.55
N ALA A 4 70.49 10.35 29.83
CA ALA A 4 70.73 11.77 29.57
C ALA A 4 69.50 12.40 28.84
N ASP A 5 69.40 13.73 28.89
CA ASP A 5 69.05 14.69 27.81
C ASP A 5 67.75 14.53 26.98
N GLY A 6 66.99 15.58 26.65
CA GLY A 6 67.19 17.01 26.87
C GLY A 6 66.19 17.88 26.07
N THR A 7 66.16 19.17 26.43
CA THR A 7 65.89 20.38 25.62
C THR A 7 64.47 20.66 25.06
N CYS A 8 63.78 21.74 25.49
CA CYS A 8 63.86 23.16 25.02
C CYS A 8 63.33 23.35 23.58
N ARG A 9 62.59 24.40 23.15
CA ARG A 9 62.23 25.73 23.68
C ARG A 9 61.29 26.41 22.65
N LEU A 10 60.51 27.40 23.12
CA LEU A 10 60.15 28.70 22.50
C LEU A 10 59.43 28.82 21.14
N ALA A 11 58.27 29.48 21.22
CA ALA A 11 57.87 30.74 20.59
C ALA A 11 58.20 31.02 19.11
N GLY A 12 57.17 31.48 18.38
CA GLY A 12 57.37 32.21 17.13
C GLY A 12 56.07 32.42 16.36
N ALA A 13 55.39 33.54 16.60
CA ALA A 13 54.46 34.10 15.64
C ALA A 13 55.24 34.57 14.41
N LEU A 14 54.80 34.20 13.20
CA LEU A 14 55.14 34.95 11.99
C LEU A 14 54.01 34.81 10.97
N MET A 15 53.35 35.94 10.71
CA MET A 15 52.54 36.18 9.52
C MET A 15 53.43 36.02 8.29
N LEU A 16 52.97 35.25 7.30
CA LEU A 16 53.40 35.37 5.92
C LEU A 16 52.16 35.41 5.03
N LEU A 17 51.96 36.59 4.44
CA LEU A 17 51.13 36.86 3.28
C LEU A 17 51.44 35.85 2.18
N TRP A 18 50.41 35.29 1.52
CA TRP A 18 50.54 34.83 0.14
C TRP A 18 49.34 35.32 -0.68
N SER A 19 49.72 35.86 -1.84
CA SER A 19 48.90 36.63 -2.76
C SER A 19 47.97 35.76 -3.62
N ALA A 20 46.99 36.46 -4.19
CA ALA A 20 45.95 36.00 -5.08
C ALA A 20 46.42 35.06 -6.22
N ALA A 21 45.60 34.04 -6.48
CA ALA A 21 45.38 33.50 -7.82
C ALA A 21 43.87 33.44 -8.07
N LEU A 22 43.42 34.37 -8.91
CA LEU A 22 42.08 34.39 -9.51
C LEU A 22 41.96 33.20 -10.46
N ALA A 23 41.31 32.13 -10.02
CA ALA A 23 40.80 31.12 -10.92
C ALA A 23 39.40 31.56 -11.37
N GLY A 24 39.27 31.86 -12.67
CA GLY A 24 38.02 32.23 -13.30
C GLY A 24 36.97 31.14 -13.08
N VAL A 25 35.85 31.54 -12.49
CA VAL A 25 34.63 30.73 -12.49
C VAL A 25 33.96 31.03 -13.83
N ASP A 26 34.09 30.12 -14.78
CA ASP A 26 33.25 30.13 -15.98
C ASP A 26 31.78 30.15 -15.55
N PRO A 27 30.97 31.13 -15.97
CA PRO A 27 29.54 31.10 -15.77
C PRO A 27 28.97 30.10 -16.78
N ALA A 28 29.18 28.81 -16.53
CA ALA A 28 28.42 27.76 -17.18
C ALA A 28 26.97 28.00 -16.79
N ALA A 29 26.22 28.53 -17.76
CA ALA A 29 24.83 28.88 -17.67
C ALA A 29 24.05 27.81 -16.91
N ALA A 30 23.54 28.18 -15.75
CA ALA A 30 22.40 27.50 -15.15
C ALA A 30 21.23 27.69 -16.12
N GLN A 31 21.14 26.81 -17.11
CA GLN A 31 19.96 26.68 -17.93
C GLN A 31 18.87 26.15 -17.02
N THR A 32 18.09 27.09 -16.46
CA THR A 32 16.79 26.80 -15.89
C THR A 32 15.98 26.13 -17.00
N THR A 33 15.93 24.81 -17.00
CA THR A 33 15.05 24.04 -17.87
C THR A 33 13.63 24.42 -17.48
N VAL A 34 13.06 25.40 -18.18
CA VAL A 34 11.65 25.72 -18.10
C VAL A 34 10.93 24.45 -18.53
N ALA A 35 10.30 23.76 -17.56
CA ALA A 35 9.48 22.60 -17.85
C ALA A 35 8.49 22.99 -18.95
N PRO A 36 8.36 22.21 -20.03
CA PRO A 36 7.51 22.59 -21.15
C PRO A 36 6.09 22.85 -20.65
N SER A 37 5.57 24.05 -20.92
CA SER A 37 4.19 24.41 -20.58
C SER A 37 3.25 23.47 -21.32
N VAL A 38 2.66 22.52 -20.61
CA VAL A 38 1.71 21.57 -21.21
C VAL A 38 0.50 22.36 -21.69
N ARG A 39 0.26 22.36 -23.02
CA ARG A 39 -0.94 22.98 -23.60
C ARG A 39 -2.19 22.40 -22.94
N MET A 40 -3.06 23.29 -22.48
CA MET A 40 -4.37 22.91 -21.98
C MET A 40 -5.28 22.54 -23.16
N LEU A 41 -5.97 21.41 -23.02
CA LEU A 41 -6.93 20.89 -23.97
C LEU A 41 -8.32 21.46 -23.65
N THR A 42 -9.08 21.72 -24.70
CA THR A 42 -10.52 21.97 -24.61
C THR A 42 -11.27 20.71 -24.18
N ASP A 43 -12.50 20.85 -23.69
CA ASP A 43 -13.31 19.71 -23.27
C ASP A 43 -13.57 18.72 -24.42
N ALA A 44 -13.73 19.22 -25.65
CA ALA A 44 -13.89 18.38 -26.85
C ALA A 44 -12.62 17.55 -27.14
N GLU A 45 -11.44 18.17 -27.04
CA GLU A 45 -10.16 17.48 -27.20
C GLU A 45 -9.94 16.45 -26.07
N VAL A 46 -10.31 16.79 -24.83
CA VAL A 46 -10.25 15.85 -23.68
C VAL A 46 -11.14 14.65 -23.94
N LYS A 47 -12.39 14.88 -24.38
CA LYS A 47 -13.33 13.79 -24.67
C LYS A 47 -12.81 12.89 -25.79
N ALA A 48 -12.37 13.49 -26.89
CA ALA A 48 -11.83 12.76 -28.03
C ALA A 48 -10.55 11.97 -27.69
N LYS A 49 -9.70 12.49 -26.80
CA LYS A 49 -8.40 11.88 -26.48
C LYS A 49 -8.45 10.88 -25.33
N TYR A 50 -9.28 11.13 -24.31
CA TYR A 50 -9.24 10.40 -23.04
C TYR A 50 -10.58 9.76 -22.64
N GLN A 51 -11.68 10.03 -23.35
CA GLN A 51 -13.03 9.54 -23.00
C GLN A 51 -13.69 8.83 -24.19
N ASN A 52 -12.92 7.99 -24.87
CA ASN A 52 -13.32 7.29 -26.10
C ASN A 52 -13.31 5.76 -25.96
N CYS A 53 -13.08 5.24 -24.75
CA CYS A 53 -13.02 3.81 -24.48
C CYS A 53 -14.40 3.22 -24.19
N PRO A 54 -14.64 1.94 -24.55
CA PRO A 54 -15.98 1.37 -24.62
C PRO A 54 -16.69 1.26 -23.26
N ASN A 55 -15.96 1.00 -22.18
CA ASN A 55 -16.56 0.68 -20.88
C ASN A 55 -16.45 1.84 -19.86
N GLY A 56 -15.82 2.94 -20.25
CA GLY A 56 -15.66 4.12 -19.40
C GLY A 56 -14.31 4.80 -19.60
N TYR A 57 -13.97 5.71 -18.70
CA TYR A 57 -12.71 6.44 -18.78
C TYR A 57 -12.13 6.80 -17.41
N TYR A 58 -10.81 6.86 -17.35
CA TYR A 58 -10.09 7.37 -16.19
C TYR A 58 -10.32 8.90 -16.02
N SER A 59 -10.92 9.28 -14.89
CA SER A 59 -11.28 10.68 -14.61
C SER A 59 -10.15 11.49 -13.94
N GLY A 60 -9.06 10.83 -13.54
CA GLY A 60 -7.95 11.43 -12.81
C GLY A 60 -7.02 12.33 -13.63
N PRO A 61 -5.83 12.68 -13.10
CA PRO A 61 -4.89 13.60 -13.73
C PRO A 61 -4.45 13.12 -15.11
N ARG A 62 -4.53 13.99 -16.12
CA ARG A 62 -4.07 13.72 -17.50
C ARG A 62 -3.38 14.97 -18.08
N PRO A 63 -2.33 14.80 -18.90
CA PRO A 63 -1.69 15.94 -19.57
C PRO A 63 -2.69 16.78 -20.35
N GLY A 64 -2.68 18.10 -20.09
CA GLY A 64 -3.54 19.09 -20.72
C GLY A 64 -4.96 19.17 -20.17
N LYS A 65 -5.34 18.37 -19.16
CA LYS A 65 -6.69 18.41 -18.58
C LYS A 65 -6.76 19.44 -17.45
N ALA A 66 -7.63 20.44 -17.58
CA ALA A 66 -7.78 21.51 -16.57
C ALA A 66 -8.51 21.06 -15.30
N ARG A 67 -9.53 20.22 -15.46
CA ARG A 67 -10.34 19.68 -14.36
C ARG A 67 -10.19 18.18 -14.28
N TYR A 68 -9.83 17.66 -13.13
CA TYR A 68 -9.68 16.23 -12.92
C TYR A 68 -10.06 15.84 -11.48
N THR A 69 -10.40 14.57 -11.30
CA THR A 69 -10.59 14.01 -9.95
C THR A 69 -9.22 13.73 -9.34
N LYS A 70 -8.95 14.26 -8.15
CA LYS A 70 -7.69 13.96 -7.45
C LYS A 70 -7.63 12.45 -7.18
N ASP A 71 -6.61 11.80 -7.72
CA ASP A 71 -6.38 10.38 -7.53
C ASP A 71 -5.32 10.18 -6.44
N ASN A 72 -5.67 9.41 -5.41
CA ASN A 72 -4.79 9.09 -4.29
C ASN A 72 -4.32 7.63 -4.32
N PHE A 73 -4.66 6.89 -5.37
CA PHE A 73 -4.31 5.50 -5.53
C PHE A 73 -3.03 5.34 -6.37
N LEU A 74 -2.25 4.35 -6.00
CA LEU A 74 -1.28 3.72 -6.89
C LEU A 74 -2.05 2.71 -7.74
N TRP A 75 -1.87 2.75 -9.06
CA TRP A 75 -2.59 1.87 -9.98
C TRP A 75 -1.63 0.94 -10.70
N VAL A 76 -2.08 -0.30 -10.88
CA VAL A 76 -1.56 -1.23 -11.86
C VAL A 76 -2.73 -1.89 -12.57
N VAL A 77 -2.69 -1.92 -13.91
CA VAL A 77 -3.76 -2.48 -14.73
C VAL A 77 -3.22 -3.34 -15.86
N THR A 78 -4.00 -4.33 -16.30
CA THR A 78 -3.67 -5.09 -17.50
C THR A 78 -3.79 -4.20 -18.74
N PRO A 79 -3.09 -4.54 -19.84
CA PRO A 79 -3.29 -3.86 -21.12
C PRO A 79 -4.75 -3.90 -21.61
N GLU A 80 -5.48 -4.97 -21.28
CA GLU A 80 -6.89 -5.10 -21.66
C GLU A 80 -7.80 -4.15 -20.90
N PHE A 81 -7.68 -4.12 -19.57
CA PHE A 81 -8.42 -3.18 -18.73
C PHE A 81 -8.13 -1.72 -19.15
N ALA A 82 -6.88 -1.42 -19.47
CA ALA A 82 -6.49 -0.09 -19.93
C ALA A 82 -7.19 0.34 -21.23
N ARG A 83 -7.38 -0.59 -22.19
CA ARG A 83 -8.14 -0.33 -23.42
C ARG A 83 -9.63 -0.14 -23.16
N LYS A 84 -10.20 -0.88 -22.21
CA LYS A 84 -11.63 -0.78 -21.84
C LYS A 84 -11.97 0.55 -21.15
N PHE A 85 -11.04 1.10 -20.36
CA PHE A 85 -11.28 2.27 -19.49
C PHE A 85 -10.35 3.47 -19.73
N CYS A 86 -9.62 3.52 -20.84
CA CYS A 86 -8.71 4.62 -21.19
C CYS A 86 -7.66 4.91 -20.09
N MET A 87 -7.16 3.86 -19.43
CA MET A 87 -6.20 4.02 -18.35
C MET A 87 -4.89 4.63 -18.87
N PRO A 88 -4.23 5.49 -18.09
CA PRO A 88 -2.91 6.03 -18.43
C PRO A 88 -1.85 4.95 -18.70
N PRO A 89 -0.98 5.13 -19.72
CA PRO A 89 0.06 4.15 -20.04
C PRO A 89 0.98 3.79 -18.88
N GLN A 90 1.26 4.75 -17.97
CA GLN A 90 2.11 4.52 -16.82
C GLN A 90 1.52 3.57 -15.77
N PHE A 91 0.21 3.28 -15.83
CA PHE A 91 -0.42 2.29 -14.95
C PHE A 91 -0.45 0.90 -15.58
N ILE A 92 -0.13 0.78 -16.87
CA ILE A 92 -0.24 -0.49 -17.59
C ILE A 92 0.96 -1.36 -17.26
N SER A 93 0.72 -2.58 -16.82
CA SER A 93 1.74 -3.60 -16.69
C SER A 93 1.23 -4.95 -17.21
N PRO A 94 1.93 -5.59 -18.17
CA PRO A 94 1.59 -6.94 -18.60
C PRO A 94 1.94 -8.00 -17.55
N ASP A 95 2.71 -7.64 -16.52
CA ASP A 95 3.13 -8.55 -15.46
C ASP A 95 2.07 -8.73 -14.37
N LEU A 96 1.00 -7.92 -14.39
CA LEU A 96 -0.15 -8.11 -13.51
C LEU A 96 -0.91 -9.37 -13.94
N LYS A 97 -0.99 -10.36 -13.06
CA LYS A 97 -1.69 -11.62 -13.32
C LYS A 97 -2.74 -11.88 -12.25
N GLY A 98 -3.81 -12.59 -12.63
CA GLY A 98 -4.89 -12.95 -11.72
C GLY A 98 -5.87 -11.81 -11.40
N ALA A 99 -5.65 -10.60 -11.89
CA ALA A 99 -6.60 -9.49 -11.81
C ALA A 99 -6.52 -8.63 -13.07
N GLU A 100 -7.57 -7.85 -13.31
CA GLU A 100 -7.65 -6.89 -14.42
C GLU A 100 -7.09 -5.52 -14.03
N ALA A 101 -7.29 -5.13 -12.77
CA ALA A 101 -6.71 -3.93 -12.18
C ALA A 101 -6.57 -4.08 -10.67
N VAL A 102 -5.55 -3.43 -10.12
CA VAL A 102 -5.35 -3.25 -8.67
C VAL A 102 -5.04 -1.78 -8.41
N ALA A 103 -5.84 -1.17 -7.54
CA ALA A 103 -5.57 0.14 -6.97
C ALA A 103 -5.15 -0.03 -5.51
N PHE A 104 -4.15 0.72 -5.08
CA PHE A 104 -3.64 0.65 -3.71
C PHE A 104 -3.55 2.03 -3.08
N ARG A 105 -3.90 2.13 -1.79
CA ARG A 105 -3.56 3.27 -0.95
C ARG A 105 -3.43 2.86 0.51
N ILE A 106 -2.75 3.70 1.29
CA ILE A 106 -2.89 3.68 2.74
C ILE A 106 -4.20 4.40 3.10
N VAL A 107 -5.01 3.77 3.93
CA VAL A 107 -6.14 4.42 4.59
C VAL A 107 -5.80 4.67 6.05
N GLU A 108 -6.39 5.71 6.59
CA GLU A 108 -6.33 6.03 8.01
C GLU A 108 -7.76 5.99 8.53
N ASP A 109 -7.94 5.45 9.74
CA ASP A 109 -9.24 5.46 10.40
C ASP A 109 -9.70 6.91 10.59
N ALA A 110 -10.86 7.25 10.03
CA ALA A 110 -11.39 8.60 10.10
C ALA A 110 -12.10 8.87 11.43
N ASP A 111 -12.58 7.81 12.08
CA ASP A 111 -13.51 7.87 13.19
C ASP A 111 -12.84 7.54 14.53
N GLU A 112 -11.75 6.76 14.52
CA GLU A 112 -11.05 6.34 15.74
C GLU A 112 -9.60 6.85 15.82
N GLU A 113 -9.22 7.28 17.02
CA GLU A 113 -7.85 7.52 17.40
C GLU A 113 -7.53 6.74 18.68
N THR A 114 -6.53 5.86 18.63
CA THR A 114 -6.11 5.05 19.78
C THR A 114 -5.00 5.75 20.54
N CYS A 115 -5.21 5.97 21.84
CA CYS A 115 -4.28 6.64 22.75
C CYS A 115 -3.66 5.67 23.77
N GLY A 116 -2.62 6.12 24.48
CA GLY A 116 -1.94 5.30 25.50
C GLY A 116 -0.69 4.59 25.00
N TRP A 117 -0.19 4.93 23.81
CA TRP A 117 1.01 4.28 23.26
C TRP A 117 2.22 4.46 24.19
N GLY A 118 2.92 3.35 24.46
CA GLY A 118 4.04 3.30 25.40
C GLY A 118 3.69 3.72 26.83
N GLY A 119 2.43 3.54 27.26
CA GLY A 119 1.97 3.85 28.62
C GLY A 119 1.62 5.31 28.87
N ARG A 120 1.59 6.14 27.83
CA ARG A 120 1.31 7.58 27.92
C ARG A 120 0.00 7.93 27.26
N ALA A 121 -0.96 8.37 28.08
CA ALA A 121 -2.34 8.62 27.68
C ALA A 121 -2.48 9.66 26.57
N GLU A 122 -1.55 10.60 26.47
CA GLU A 122 -1.53 11.69 25.49
C GLU A 122 -0.93 11.28 24.14
N VAL A 123 -0.28 10.13 24.06
CA VAL A 123 0.30 9.65 22.79
C VAL A 123 -0.78 8.90 22.05
N CYS A 124 -1.37 9.59 21.07
CA CYS A 124 -2.44 9.10 20.24
C CYS A 124 -1.97 8.88 18.79
N ALA A 125 -2.59 7.89 18.14
CA ALA A 125 -2.40 7.60 16.73
C ALA A 125 -3.66 6.95 16.15
N ARG A 126 -3.97 7.31 14.90
CA ARG A 126 -5.03 6.66 14.14
C ARG A 126 -4.48 5.39 13.50
N MET A 127 -5.29 4.34 13.49
CA MET A 127 -4.90 3.11 12.81
C MET A 127 -4.78 3.37 11.32
N LYS A 128 -3.75 2.78 10.71
CA LYS A 128 -3.54 2.84 9.26
C LYS A 128 -3.52 1.45 8.68
N GLU A 129 -4.18 1.31 7.54
CA GLU A 129 -4.31 0.05 6.85
C GLU A 129 -3.89 0.17 5.38
N LEU A 130 -3.31 -0.91 4.87
CA LEU A 130 -3.19 -1.17 3.46
C LEU A 130 -4.61 -1.35 2.91
N ARG A 131 -4.97 -0.65 1.84
CA ARG A 131 -6.21 -0.90 1.11
C ARG A 131 -5.90 -1.23 -0.33
N PHE A 132 -6.32 -2.42 -0.75
CA PHE A 132 -6.29 -2.85 -2.14
C PHE A 132 -7.72 -2.87 -2.68
N GLU A 133 -7.94 -2.22 -3.81
CA GLU A 133 -9.18 -2.30 -4.56
C GLU A 133 -8.90 -3.03 -5.86
N ILE A 134 -9.54 -4.18 -6.03
CA ILE A 134 -9.17 -5.20 -6.99
C ILE A 134 -10.35 -5.41 -7.93
N TYR A 135 -10.06 -5.35 -9.23
CA TYR A 135 -11.01 -5.61 -10.30
C TYR A 135 -10.68 -6.99 -10.89
N LEU A 136 -11.64 -7.89 -10.83
CA LEU A 136 -11.44 -9.31 -11.12
C LEU A 136 -12.48 -9.77 -12.14
N PRO A 137 -12.12 -10.64 -13.09
CA PRO A 137 -13.12 -11.37 -13.87
C PRO A 137 -14.15 -12.07 -12.97
N THR A 138 -15.39 -12.14 -13.42
CA THR A 138 -16.47 -12.84 -12.71
C THR A 138 -16.15 -14.32 -12.51
N GLY A 139 -16.63 -14.89 -11.41
CA GLY A 139 -16.50 -16.33 -11.12
C GLY A 139 -15.12 -16.83 -10.66
N LEU A 140 -14.11 -15.96 -10.53
CA LEU A 140 -12.76 -16.38 -10.12
C LEU A 140 -12.63 -16.80 -8.65
N LEU A 141 -13.34 -16.14 -7.74
CA LEU A 141 -13.12 -16.30 -6.30
C LEU A 141 -14.10 -17.29 -5.68
N PRO A 142 -13.65 -18.27 -4.89
CA PRO A 142 -14.57 -19.15 -4.18
C PRO A 142 -15.28 -18.37 -3.06
N LYS A 143 -16.60 -18.22 -3.18
CA LYS A 143 -17.44 -17.61 -2.15
C LYS A 143 -17.89 -18.66 -1.15
N ALA A 144 -17.75 -18.37 0.14
CA ALA A 144 -18.35 -19.13 1.23
C ALA A 144 -19.88 -18.97 1.28
N ARG A 145 -20.41 -17.87 0.72
CA ARG A 145 -21.83 -17.55 0.66
C ARG A 145 -22.18 -16.92 -0.67
N ASP A 146 -23.31 -17.30 -1.24
CA ASP A 146 -23.78 -16.72 -2.50
C ASP A 146 -24.44 -15.35 -2.24
N LEU A 147 -23.61 -14.31 -2.23
CA LEU A 147 -24.03 -12.92 -2.06
C LEU A 147 -23.43 -12.07 -3.18
N PRO A 148 -24.25 -11.27 -3.90
CA PRO A 148 -23.76 -10.45 -5.02
C PRO A 148 -23.11 -9.14 -4.56
N TYR A 149 -23.24 -8.77 -3.29
CA TYR A 149 -22.55 -7.63 -2.72
C TYR A 149 -22.28 -7.82 -1.23
N TYR A 150 -21.31 -7.07 -0.73
CA TYR A 150 -21.03 -6.94 0.69
C TYR A 150 -20.38 -5.59 0.97
N HIS A 151 -20.74 -5.01 2.10
CA HIS A 151 -20.06 -3.86 2.68
C HIS A 151 -19.98 -4.10 4.17
N ALA A 152 -18.78 -4.06 4.74
CA ALA A 152 -18.59 -4.19 6.18
C ALA A 152 -19.35 -3.06 6.88
N ALA A 153 -20.19 -3.43 7.86
CA ALA A 153 -20.90 -2.46 8.68
C ALA A 153 -19.97 -2.01 9.81
N ASN A 154 -19.36 -0.84 9.65
CA ASN A 154 -18.52 -0.23 10.68
C ASN A 154 -19.33 0.87 11.36
N LEU A 155 -19.81 0.61 12.57
CA LEU A 155 -20.44 1.64 13.41
C LEU A 155 -19.34 2.22 14.31
N PRO A 156 -18.92 3.49 14.14
CA PRO A 156 -17.83 4.07 14.92
C PRO A 156 -17.99 3.89 16.42
N SER A 157 -19.20 4.13 16.93
CA SER A 157 -19.49 4.01 18.36
C SER A 157 -19.49 2.58 18.88
N ALA A 158 -19.71 1.58 18.02
CA ALA A 158 -19.73 0.18 18.44
C ALA A 158 -18.32 -0.35 18.77
N MET A 159 -17.27 0.26 18.22
CA MET A 159 -15.88 -0.11 18.51
C MET A 159 -15.46 0.23 19.96
N LEU A 160 -16.10 1.24 20.55
CA LEU A 160 -15.94 1.58 21.98
C LEU A 160 -16.75 0.66 22.90
N LEU A 161 -17.63 -0.18 22.34
CA LEU A 161 -18.47 -1.12 23.07
C LEU A 161 -17.94 -2.54 22.86
N THR A 162 -17.01 -2.94 23.72
CA THR A 162 -16.47 -4.29 23.67
C THR A 162 -17.50 -5.35 24.10
N GLN A 163 -17.44 -6.51 23.47
CA GLN A 163 -18.21 -7.69 23.86
C GLN A 163 -17.28 -8.76 24.41
N SER A 164 -17.76 -9.53 25.38
CA SER A 164 -17.02 -10.70 25.86
C SER A 164 -16.86 -11.76 24.75
N ALA A 165 -15.83 -12.59 24.84
CA ALA A 165 -15.63 -13.71 23.90
C ALA A 165 -16.87 -14.61 23.78
N ARG A 166 -17.55 -14.87 24.91
CA ARG A 166 -18.80 -15.64 24.94
C ARG A 166 -19.91 -15.00 24.10
N GLU A 167 -20.05 -13.68 24.18
CA GLU A 167 -21.07 -12.95 23.43
C GLU A 167 -20.72 -12.89 21.93
N PHE A 168 -19.43 -12.70 21.61
CA PHE A 168 -18.95 -12.78 20.24
C PHE A 168 -19.25 -14.14 19.61
N ASP A 169 -18.91 -15.23 20.30
CA ASP A 169 -19.20 -16.60 19.85
C ASP A 169 -20.72 -16.84 19.66
N ALA A 170 -21.54 -16.34 20.59
CA ALA A 170 -22.99 -16.42 20.47
C ALA A 170 -23.49 -15.62 19.25
N SER A 171 -22.93 -14.43 19.00
CA SER A 171 -23.24 -13.60 17.85
C SER A 171 -22.88 -14.28 16.53
N LEU A 172 -21.69 -14.88 16.42
CA LEU A 172 -21.28 -15.65 15.25
C LEU A 172 -22.20 -16.85 15.00
N ARG A 173 -22.56 -17.60 16.05
CA ARG A 173 -23.52 -18.72 15.93
C ARG A 173 -24.89 -18.23 15.43
N ARG A 174 -25.40 -17.11 15.95
CA ARG A 174 -26.66 -16.50 15.50
C ARG A 174 -26.57 -16.03 14.05
N ALA A 175 -25.48 -15.36 13.67
CA ALA A 175 -25.25 -14.88 12.30
C ALA A 175 -25.15 -16.04 11.30
N LYS A 176 -24.54 -17.17 11.71
CA LYS A 176 -24.49 -18.38 10.89
C LYS A 176 -25.86 -19.05 10.73
N ALA A 177 -26.65 -19.11 11.81
CA ALA A 177 -27.98 -19.73 11.78
C ALA A 177 -29.06 -18.86 11.10
N LYS A 178 -28.94 -17.53 11.21
CA LYS A 178 -29.86 -16.54 10.64
C LYS A 178 -29.06 -15.39 10.04
N PRO A 179 -28.47 -15.59 8.84
CA PRO A 179 -27.70 -14.54 8.19
C PRO A 179 -28.61 -13.36 7.88
N ARG A 180 -28.26 -12.19 8.39
CA ARG A 180 -28.88 -10.92 8.00
C ARG A 180 -28.05 -10.32 6.87
N PRO A 181 -28.66 -9.60 5.90
CA PRO A 181 -27.91 -8.84 4.92
C PRO A 181 -26.84 -7.99 5.59
N GLY A 182 -25.59 -8.08 5.12
CA GLY A 182 -24.44 -7.36 5.68
C GLY A 182 -23.84 -7.94 6.97
N ALA A 183 -24.46 -8.92 7.63
CA ALA A 183 -23.91 -9.52 8.85
C ALA A 183 -22.69 -10.41 8.60
N LEU A 184 -22.65 -11.09 7.45
CA LEU A 184 -21.52 -11.91 7.02
C LEU A 184 -21.30 -11.67 5.53
N GLY A 185 -20.05 -11.47 5.13
CA GLY A 185 -19.68 -11.33 3.72
C GLY A 185 -19.68 -12.65 2.95
N PRO A 186 -19.51 -12.60 1.62
CA PRO A 186 -19.40 -13.77 0.75
C PRO A 186 -18.14 -14.59 1.01
N PHE A 187 -17.12 -14.02 1.65
CA PHE A 187 -15.82 -14.65 1.89
C PHE A 187 -15.61 -15.03 3.36
N GLU A 188 -14.66 -15.91 3.63
CA GLU A 188 -14.17 -16.15 4.98
C GLU A 188 -13.21 -15.02 5.40
N ILE A 189 -13.22 -14.64 6.69
CA ILE A 189 -12.42 -13.50 7.18
C ILE A 189 -10.93 -13.72 6.94
N SER A 190 -10.45 -14.96 7.07
CA SER A 190 -9.04 -15.34 6.91
C SER A 190 -8.67 -15.74 5.48
N GLN A 191 -9.56 -15.53 4.50
CA GLN A 191 -9.41 -16.08 3.15
C GLN A 191 -8.30 -15.39 2.35
N PHE A 192 -7.96 -14.14 2.66
CA PHE A 192 -7.03 -13.33 1.89
C PHE A 192 -5.74 -13.07 2.65
N GLY A 193 -4.62 -13.03 1.92
CA GLY A 193 -3.32 -12.68 2.47
C GLY A 193 -2.48 -11.91 1.45
N LEU A 194 -1.65 -11.00 1.95
CA LEU A 194 -0.57 -10.41 1.19
C LEU A 194 0.71 -11.15 1.58
N ASP A 195 1.32 -11.81 0.60
CA ASP A 195 2.43 -12.72 0.83
C ASP A 195 3.63 -12.34 -0.06
N GLY A 196 4.83 -12.50 0.48
CA GLY A 196 6.09 -12.37 -0.22
C GLY A 196 6.56 -13.69 -0.81
N ILE A 197 7.00 -13.67 -2.07
CA ILE A 197 7.34 -14.88 -2.82
C ILE A 197 8.78 -14.86 -3.33
N GLN A 198 9.34 -16.06 -3.51
CA GLN A 198 10.52 -16.32 -4.32
C GLN A 198 10.22 -17.52 -5.22
N GLY A 199 10.38 -17.34 -6.53
CA GLY A 199 9.90 -18.31 -7.51
C GLY A 199 8.38 -18.50 -7.40
N GLU A 200 7.93 -19.74 -7.21
CA GLU A 200 6.52 -20.12 -7.10
C GLU A 200 6.11 -20.49 -5.66
N ARG A 201 6.84 -20.01 -4.66
CA ARG A 201 6.57 -20.30 -3.24
C ARG A 201 6.49 -19.04 -2.41
N VAL A 202 5.63 -19.08 -1.40
CA VAL A 202 5.56 -18.07 -0.35
C VAL A 202 6.73 -18.27 0.60
N VAL A 203 7.55 -17.24 0.76
CA VAL A 203 8.68 -17.24 1.70
C VAL A 203 8.41 -16.38 2.93
N TRP A 204 7.42 -15.49 2.85
CA TRP A 204 7.07 -14.60 3.95
C TRP A 204 5.60 -14.17 3.92
N PRO A 205 4.75 -14.60 4.87
CA PRO A 205 3.42 -14.03 5.01
C PRO A 205 3.52 -12.60 5.56
N ILE A 206 3.15 -11.59 4.77
CA ILE A 206 3.29 -10.18 5.17
C ILE A 206 2.14 -9.80 6.10
N VAL A 207 0.91 -9.96 5.64
CA VAL A 207 -0.28 -9.60 6.43
C VAL A 207 -1.53 -10.36 5.97
N GLY A 208 -2.37 -10.75 6.92
CA GLY A 208 -3.72 -11.24 6.62
C GLY A 208 -4.61 -10.07 6.20
N MET A 209 -5.39 -10.24 5.14
CA MET A 209 -6.29 -9.21 4.65
C MET A 209 -7.74 -9.63 4.82
N HIS A 210 -8.60 -8.67 5.13
CA HIS A 210 -10.02 -8.89 5.33
C HIS A 210 -10.83 -8.12 4.27
N PRO A 211 -11.91 -8.70 3.77
CA PRO A 211 -12.78 -8.04 2.81
C PRO A 211 -13.56 -6.92 3.48
N GLN A 212 -13.61 -5.77 2.81
CA GLN A 212 -14.33 -4.59 3.26
C GLN A 212 -15.55 -4.32 2.38
N ILE A 213 -15.36 -4.44 1.07
CA ILE A 213 -16.40 -4.21 0.09
C ILE A 213 -16.28 -5.27 -1.00
N PHE A 214 -17.41 -5.77 -1.47
CA PHE A 214 -17.50 -6.63 -2.63
C PHE A 214 -18.73 -6.25 -3.45
N TYR A 215 -18.58 -6.22 -4.76
CA TYR A 215 -19.68 -6.12 -5.72
C TYR A 215 -19.41 -7.09 -6.86
N GLU A 216 -20.39 -7.93 -7.17
CA GLU A 216 -20.42 -8.66 -8.42
C GLU A 216 -20.79 -7.70 -9.55
N GLU A 217 -20.12 -7.88 -10.70
CA GLU A 217 -20.43 -7.17 -11.94
C GLU A 217 -20.58 -5.64 -11.77
N VAL A 218 -19.63 -5.01 -11.07
CA VAL A 218 -19.58 -3.54 -10.97
C VAL A 218 -19.44 -2.91 -12.36
N PHE A 219 -18.80 -3.64 -13.27
CA PHE A 219 -18.84 -3.45 -14.71
C PHE A 219 -19.12 -4.81 -15.36
N GLU A 220 -19.53 -4.81 -16.63
CA GLU A 220 -19.78 -6.04 -17.39
C GLU A 220 -18.58 -7.01 -17.30
N GLY A 221 -18.81 -8.19 -16.71
CA GLY A 221 -17.80 -9.24 -16.53
C GLY A 221 -16.73 -8.95 -15.47
N ILE A 222 -16.85 -7.88 -14.68
CA ILE A 222 -15.84 -7.45 -13.70
C ILE A 222 -16.47 -7.30 -12.31
N ASN A 223 -15.99 -8.11 -11.37
CA ASN A 223 -16.22 -7.98 -9.95
C ASN A 223 -15.27 -6.94 -9.33
N TYR A 224 -15.72 -6.31 -8.25
CA TYR A 224 -14.93 -5.42 -7.41
C TYR A 224 -14.76 -6.01 -6.02
N LEU A 225 -13.54 -5.99 -5.49
CA LEU A 225 -13.19 -6.42 -4.15
C LEU A 225 -12.25 -5.41 -3.50
N ALA A 226 -12.66 -4.83 -2.38
CA ALA A 226 -11.76 -4.07 -1.51
C ALA A 226 -11.30 -4.94 -0.35
N LEU A 227 -9.98 -5.05 -0.19
CA LEU A 227 -9.31 -5.72 0.93
C LEU A 227 -8.58 -4.70 1.79
N GLN A 228 -8.60 -4.91 3.10
CA GLN A 228 -7.78 -4.16 4.04
C GLN A 228 -6.90 -5.07 4.90
N GLY A 229 -5.73 -4.59 5.28
CA GLY A 229 -4.79 -5.27 6.17
C GLY A 229 -3.93 -4.25 6.89
N SER A 230 -3.43 -4.57 8.09
CA SER A 230 -2.68 -3.58 8.87
C SER A 230 -1.34 -3.23 8.22
N THR A 231 -0.86 -2.02 8.52
CA THR A 231 0.42 -1.49 8.04
C THR A 231 1.59 -1.84 8.95
N GLY A 232 2.82 -1.59 8.48
CA GLY A 232 4.05 -1.68 9.29
C GLY A 232 4.74 -3.05 9.24
N PHE A 233 4.29 -3.97 8.38
CA PHE A 233 4.88 -5.30 8.26
C PHE A 233 6.04 -5.38 7.25
N PHE A 234 6.18 -4.36 6.39
CA PHE A 234 7.25 -4.31 5.39
C PHE A 234 8.62 -3.87 5.93
N THR A 235 8.68 -3.43 7.19
CA THR A 235 9.93 -3.08 7.91
C THR A 235 10.47 -4.24 8.74
N ASN A 236 9.89 -5.43 8.64
CA ASN A 236 10.32 -6.57 9.44
C ASN A 236 11.77 -6.97 9.07
N PRO A 237 12.73 -6.99 10.02
CA PRO A 237 14.12 -7.29 9.72
C PRO A 237 14.36 -8.69 9.14
N ARG A 238 13.48 -9.67 9.43
CA ARG A 238 13.58 -11.02 8.83
C ARG A 238 13.16 -11.00 7.37
N MET A 239 12.10 -10.25 7.03
CA MET A 239 11.70 -10.06 5.63
C MET A 239 12.78 -9.34 4.83
N GLU A 240 13.38 -8.29 5.40
CA GLU A 240 14.44 -7.52 4.74
C GLU A 240 15.68 -8.38 4.46
N LYS A 241 16.05 -9.26 5.38
CA LYS A 241 17.15 -10.23 5.18
C LYS A 241 16.90 -11.22 4.05
N LEU A 242 15.63 -11.52 3.76
CA LEU A 242 15.25 -12.42 2.67
C LEU A 242 15.20 -11.72 1.30
N ASP A 243 15.39 -10.39 1.24
CA ASP A 243 15.27 -9.56 0.03
C ASP A 243 14.04 -9.90 -0.81
N VAL A 244 12.89 -10.05 -0.16
CA VAL A 244 11.62 -10.34 -0.86
C VAL A 244 11.15 -9.09 -1.60
N ARG A 245 11.07 -9.19 -2.94
CA ARG A 245 10.65 -8.07 -3.82
C ARG A 245 9.33 -8.31 -4.55
N ARG A 246 8.96 -9.57 -4.73
CA ARG A 246 7.71 -9.95 -5.40
C ARG A 246 6.66 -10.26 -4.36
N PHE A 247 5.50 -9.61 -4.49
CA PHE A 247 4.37 -9.82 -3.61
C PHE A 247 3.17 -10.33 -4.40
N VAL A 248 2.35 -11.12 -3.71
CA VAL A 248 1.12 -11.68 -4.25
C VAL A 248 -0.01 -11.45 -3.27
N ILE A 249 -1.21 -11.26 -3.80
CA ILE A 249 -2.44 -11.39 -3.01
C ILE A 249 -2.94 -12.81 -3.23
N VAL A 250 -2.92 -13.62 -2.17
CA VAL A 250 -3.40 -14.99 -2.22
C VAL A 250 -4.84 -15.08 -1.76
N VAL A 251 -5.58 -16.01 -2.36
CA VAL A 251 -6.93 -16.38 -1.97
C VAL A 251 -6.91 -17.85 -1.57
N ARG A 252 -7.18 -18.13 -0.30
CA ARG A 252 -7.22 -19.49 0.23
C ARG A 252 -8.47 -20.22 -0.24
N LYS A 253 -8.37 -21.56 -0.27
CA LYS A 253 -9.52 -22.45 -0.45
C LYS A 253 -10.41 -22.34 0.78
N LEU A 254 -11.72 -22.57 0.61
CA LEU A 254 -12.66 -22.53 1.73
C LEU A 254 -12.28 -23.57 2.79
N GLY A 255 -12.29 -23.16 4.06
CA GLY A 255 -11.91 -24.00 5.19
C GLY A 255 -10.40 -24.29 5.32
N ASP A 256 -9.55 -23.65 4.50
CA ASP A 256 -8.10 -23.80 4.60
C ASP A 256 -7.53 -23.00 5.78
N THR A 257 -7.08 -23.72 6.81
CA THR A 257 -6.48 -23.17 8.03
C THR A 257 -4.96 -23.22 8.05
N LYS A 258 -4.33 -23.73 6.97
CA LYS A 258 -2.87 -23.85 6.91
C LYS A 258 -2.23 -22.47 6.84
N LYS A 259 -1.10 -22.27 7.49
CA LYS A 259 -0.31 -21.04 7.33
C LYS A 259 0.20 -20.91 5.88
N SER A 260 0.50 -19.68 5.45
CA SER A 260 1.00 -19.42 4.08
C SER A 260 2.48 -19.76 3.89
N ASP A 261 3.28 -19.79 4.95
CA ASP A 261 4.73 -19.96 4.85
C ASP A 261 5.11 -21.28 4.19
N ASP A 262 6.04 -21.19 3.23
CA ASP A 262 6.54 -22.31 2.42
C ASP A 262 5.45 -23.05 1.62
N ARG A 263 4.35 -22.38 1.28
CA ARG A 263 3.35 -22.97 0.36
C ARG A 263 3.66 -22.64 -1.08
N ALA A 264 3.41 -23.60 -1.97
CA ALA A 264 3.42 -23.35 -3.40
C ALA A 264 2.20 -22.52 -3.81
N LEU A 265 2.36 -21.64 -4.80
CA LEU A 265 1.29 -20.78 -5.29
C LEU A 265 0.08 -21.57 -5.84
N SER A 266 0.33 -22.76 -6.40
CA SER A 266 -0.71 -23.68 -6.89
C SER A 266 -1.60 -24.28 -5.78
N GLU A 267 -1.21 -24.15 -4.50
CA GLU A 267 -2.02 -24.64 -3.38
C GLU A 267 -3.16 -23.69 -3.02
N PHE A 268 -3.10 -22.43 -3.45
CA PHE A 268 -4.14 -21.44 -3.22
C PHE A 268 -5.29 -21.61 -4.23
N ALA A 269 -6.47 -21.09 -3.90
CA ALA A 269 -7.61 -21.10 -4.82
C ALA A 269 -7.40 -20.13 -5.97
N HIS A 270 -6.77 -18.99 -5.69
CA HIS A 270 -6.42 -17.97 -6.66
C HIS A 270 -5.22 -17.17 -6.18
N VAL A 271 -4.45 -16.64 -7.12
CA VAL A 271 -3.27 -15.81 -6.83
C VAL A 271 -3.29 -14.61 -7.76
N ILE A 272 -3.14 -13.43 -7.18
CA ILE A 272 -2.94 -12.18 -7.92
C ILE A 272 -1.47 -11.82 -7.77
N GLU A 273 -0.71 -11.95 -8.86
CA GLU A 273 0.70 -11.57 -8.87
C GLU A 273 0.84 -10.08 -9.17
N LEU A 274 1.42 -9.34 -8.21
CA LEU A 274 1.68 -7.92 -8.37
C LEU A 274 3.02 -7.72 -9.09
N PRO A 275 3.11 -6.82 -10.08
CA PRO A 275 4.37 -6.46 -10.69
C PRO A 275 5.38 -5.95 -9.65
N GLU A 276 6.66 -6.22 -9.86
CA GLU A 276 7.71 -5.83 -8.91
C GLU A 276 7.75 -4.31 -8.67
N ALA A 277 7.65 -3.52 -9.75
CA ALA A 277 7.62 -2.05 -9.62
C ALA A 277 6.42 -1.55 -8.80
N PHE A 278 5.25 -2.20 -8.91
CA PHE A 278 4.09 -1.87 -8.10
C PHE A 278 4.27 -2.33 -6.65
N SER A 279 4.82 -3.53 -6.46
CA SER A 279 5.18 -4.10 -5.16
C SER A 279 6.13 -3.17 -4.39
N ASP A 280 7.14 -2.62 -5.07
CA ASP A 280 8.05 -1.64 -4.49
C ASP A 280 7.35 -0.35 -4.05
N GLN A 281 6.40 0.15 -4.85
CA GLN A 281 5.60 1.32 -4.49
C GLN A 281 4.71 1.05 -3.27
N VAL A 282 4.08 -0.13 -3.19
CA VAL A 282 3.29 -0.57 -2.03
C VAL A 282 4.17 -0.63 -0.78
N ARG A 283 5.33 -1.29 -0.87
CA ARG A 283 6.30 -1.39 0.22
C ARG A 283 6.79 -0.01 0.67
N ALA A 284 7.15 0.86 -0.26
CA ALA A 284 7.59 2.22 0.05
C ALA A 284 6.48 3.02 0.72
N ALA A 285 5.24 2.89 0.26
CA ALA A 285 4.08 3.54 0.86
C ALA A 285 3.81 3.05 2.29
N ASP A 286 3.91 1.75 2.56
CA ASP A 286 3.78 1.22 3.92
C ASP A 286 4.89 1.75 4.84
N LYS A 287 6.15 1.69 4.39
CA LYS A 287 7.30 2.19 5.15
C LYS A 287 7.23 3.68 5.49
N THR A 288 6.69 4.49 4.58
CA THR A 288 6.68 5.96 4.73
C THR A 288 5.40 6.50 5.36
N ARG A 289 4.25 5.88 5.06
CA ARG A 289 2.93 6.40 5.44
C ARG A 289 2.16 5.46 6.36
N GLY A 290 2.58 4.21 6.50
CA GLY A 290 1.98 3.24 7.42
C GLY A 290 2.24 3.56 8.88
N MET A 291 1.83 2.65 9.76
CA MET A 291 2.09 2.73 11.19
C MET A 291 3.58 2.54 11.47
N ASN A 292 4.22 3.57 12.03
CA ASN A 292 5.60 3.50 12.51
C ASN A 292 5.62 3.26 14.02
N VAL A 293 5.54 2.00 14.43
CA VAL A 293 5.48 1.62 15.86
C VAL A 293 6.75 2.01 16.61
N GLU A 294 7.92 1.97 15.95
CA GLU A 294 9.19 2.40 16.55
C GLU A 294 9.17 3.90 16.86
N GLU A 295 8.71 4.73 15.91
CA GLU A 295 8.56 6.17 16.12
C GLU A 295 7.53 6.47 17.20
N LEU A 296 6.38 5.78 17.19
CA LEU A 296 5.39 5.89 18.28
C LEU A 296 6.01 5.54 19.64
N GLY A 297 6.84 4.50 19.70
CA GLY A 297 7.63 4.15 20.88
C GLY A 297 8.61 5.24 21.31
N LYS A 298 9.36 5.82 20.36
CA LYS A 298 10.27 6.95 20.63
C LYS A 298 9.52 8.17 21.17
N ARG A 299 8.38 8.51 20.56
CA ARG A 299 7.49 9.60 21.02
C ARG A 299 7.02 9.33 22.45
N ALA A 300 6.59 8.10 22.74
CA ALA A 300 6.18 7.71 24.08
C ALA A 300 7.33 7.83 25.10
N LEU A 301 8.55 7.43 24.72
CA LEU A 301 9.72 7.54 25.60
C LEU A 301 10.28 8.96 25.71
N GLY A 302 9.69 9.97 25.06
CA GLY A 302 10.21 11.34 25.01
C GLY A 302 11.55 11.46 24.26
N LEU A 303 11.90 10.44 23.48
CA LEU A 303 13.12 10.36 22.68
C LEU A 303 12.87 10.99 21.29
N HIS A 304 12.48 12.26 21.28
CA HIS A 304 12.43 13.04 20.05
C HIS A 304 13.83 13.64 19.82
N ARG A 305 14.55 13.17 18.80
CA ARG A 305 15.69 13.87 18.21
C ARG A 305 15.31 14.28 16.81
#